data_AF-A0A1C5NVA8-F1
#
_entry.id   AF-A0A1C5NVA8-F1
#
_cell.length_a   1.000
_cell.length_b   1.000
_cell.length_c   1.000
_cell.angle_alpha   90.00
_cell.angle_beta   90.00
_cell.angle_gamma   90.00
#
_symmetry.space_group_name_H-M   'P 1'
#
loop_
_entity.id
_entity.type
_entity.pdbx_description
1 polymer ?
#
loop_
_entity_poly.entity_id
_entity_poly.type
_entity_poly.pdbx_seq_one_letter_code
_entity_poly.pdbx_strand_id
1 'polypeptide(L)'
;MEFGENHARAIVVILLSEVVDFFNASNTMNDSQVAITTDLIIEEYPYFKIDDLKLAFRNAMKGRYGEIYNRLDGSVIMGWLNQYNRERCAKADVISYNEHKVRVQEESGLYYDDYRKQLKVLASHGDKSAQEALRRSDDILSFMKEKKMEKQKKILEEYERKRNEIRNQVQQKGVPEKR
;
A
#
# COMPACT_ATOMS: atom_id res chain seq x y z
N MET A 1 -5.78 -37.14 5.24
CA MET A 1 -5.30 -35.89 4.63
C MET A 1 -5.05 -36.08 3.13
N GLU A 2 -4.48 -37.21 2.68
CA GLU A 2 -4.25 -37.54 1.26
C GLU A 2 -5.47 -37.48 0.33
N PHE A 3 -6.67 -37.82 0.80
CA PHE A 3 -7.88 -37.79 -0.04
C PHE A 3 -8.27 -36.38 -0.53
N GLY A 4 -8.00 -35.35 0.27
CA GLY A 4 -8.31 -33.96 -0.11
C GLY A 4 -7.34 -33.41 -1.15
N GLU A 5 -6.06 -33.76 -1.02
CA GLU A 5 -4.99 -33.36 -1.93
C GLU A 5 -5.14 -33.99 -3.32
N ASN A 6 -5.42 -35.30 -3.38
CA ASN A 6 -5.69 -36.00 -4.63
C ASN A 6 -6.94 -35.45 -5.36
N HIS A 7 -7.96 -35.04 -4.61
CA HIS A 7 -9.15 -34.41 -5.19
C HIS A 7 -8.85 -33.01 -5.74
N ALA A 8 -8.12 -32.18 -4.99
CA ALA A 8 -7.69 -30.86 -5.47
C ALA A 8 -6.84 -30.99 -6.74
N ARG A 9 -5.86 -31.90 -6.74
CA ARG A 9 -5.00 -32.20 -7.89
C ARG A 9 -5.80 -32.59 -9.13
N ALA A 10 -6.77 -33.49 -8.98
CA ALA A 10 -7.62 -33.92 -10.09
C ALA A 10 -8.41 -32.75 -10.70
N ILE A 11 -8.95 -31.86 -9.87
CA ILE A 11 -9.67 -30.67 -10.34
C ILE A 11 -8.74 -29.72 -11.11
N VAL A 12 -7.54 -29.48 -10.60
CA VAL A 12 -6.57 -28.59 -11.25
C VAL A 12 -6.13 -29.17 -12.61
N VAL A 13 -5.89 -30.48 -12.69
CA VAL A 13 -5.59 -31.16 -13.97
C VAL A 13 -6.71 -30.92 -14.98
N ILE A 14 -7.97 -31.14 -14.61
CA ILE A 14 -9.12 -30.94 -15.51
C ILE A 14 -9.16 -29.48 -16.00
N LEU A 15 -9.03 -28.50 -15.09
CA LEU A 15 -9.03 -27.09 -15.46
C LEU A 15 -7.88 -26.73 -16.40
N LEU A 16 -6.70 -27.29 -16.18
CA LEU A 16 -5.53 -27.03 -17.01
C LEU A 16 -5.65 -27.69 -18.39
N SER A 17 -6.19 -28.90 -18.46
CA SER A 17 -6.50 -29.58 -19.72
C SER A 17 -7.50 -28.79 -20.56
N GLU A 18 -8.57 -28.25 -19.95
CA GLU A 18 -9.52 -27.38 -20.66
C GLU A 18 -8.84 -26.15 -21.30
N VAL A 19 -7.87 -25.56 -20.60
CA VAL A 19 -7.11 -24.41 -21.12
C VAL A 19 -6.20 -24.83 -22.28
N VAL A 20 -5.52 -25.97 -22.14
CA VAL A 20 -4.67 -26.52 -23.19
C VAL A 20 -5.46 -26.81 -24.46
N ASP A 21 -6.63 -27.43 -24.32
CA ASP A 21 -7.53 -27.75 -25.42
C ASP A 21 -8.10 -26.50 -26.09
N PHE A 22 -8.46 -25.47 -25.30
CA PHE A 22 -9.03 -24.22 -25.83
C PHE A 22 -8.10 -23.53 -26.83
N PHE A 23 -6.81 -23.44 -26.52
CA PHE A 23 -5.86 -22.72 -27.38
C PHE A 23 -5.39 -23.54 -28.57
N ASN A 24 -5.53 -24.88 -28.54
CA ASN A 24 -5.16 -25.80 -29.62
C ASN A 24 -3.81 -25.43 -30.28
N ALA A 25 -2.83 -25.05 -29.46
CA ALA A 25 -1.56 -24.53 -29.96
C ALA A 25 -0.67 -25.69 -30.45
N SER A 26 0.10 -25.45 -31.50
CA SER A 26 0.96 -26.49 -32.08
C SER A 26 2.10 -26.95 -31.16
N ASN A 27 2.47 -26.13 -30.16
CA ASN A 27 3.39 -26.47 -29.06
C ASN A 27 2.69 -26.28 -27.71
N THR A 28 1.83 -27.23 -27.34
CA THR A 28 1.17 -27.30 -26.02
C THR A 28 1.85 -28.33 -25.12
N MET A 29 1.44 -28.34 -23.85
CA MET A 29 1.86 -29.35 -22.88
C MET A 29 1.25 -30.72 -23.16
N ASN A 30 2.04 -31.77 -22.96
CA ASN A 30 1.55 -33.15 -22.83
C ASN A 30 1.05 -33.46 -21.40
N ASP A 31 0.43 -34.63 -21.21
CA ASP A 31 -0.15 -35.03 -19.92
C ASP A 31 0.84 -35.00 -18.74
N SER A 32 2.10 -35.37 -18.97
CA SER A 32 3.14 -35.31 -17.93
C SER A 32 3.47 -33.87 -17.55
N GLN A 33 3.56 -32.97 -18.53
CA GLN A 33 3.79 -31.55 -18.30
C GLN A 33 2.59 -30.89 -17.62
N VAL A 34 1.36 -31.30 -17.93
CA VAL A 34 0.14 -30.88 -17.25
C VAL A 34 0.16 -31.31 -15.78
N ALA A 35 0.53 -32.57 -15.50
CA ALA A 35 0.62 -33.08 -14.13
C ALA A 35 1.69 -32.35 -13.31
N ILE A 36 2.89 -32.15 -13.86
CA ILE A 36 3.97 -31.40 -13.19
C ILE A 36 3.56 -29.94 -12.94
N THR A 37 2.96 -29.29 -13.95
CA THR A 37 2.50 -27.91 -13.79
C THR A 37 1.39 -27.81 -12.75
N THR A 38 0.52 -28.81 -12.65
CA THR A 38 -0.51 -28.88 -11.61
C THR A 38 0.12 -28.91 -10.22
N ASP A 39 1.15 -29.72 -10.01
CA ASP A 39 1.83 -29.81 -8.72
C ASP A 39 2.46 -28.45 -8.36
N LEU A 40 3.14 -27.81 -9.31
CA LEU A 40 3.71 -26.46 -9.14
C LEU A 40 2.65 -25.42 -8.78
N ILE A 41 1.45 -25.48 -9.37
CA ILE A 41 0.35 -24.56 -9.06
C ILE A 41 -0.10 -24.75 -7.61
N ILE A 42 -0.24 -25.99 -7.15
CA ILE A 42 -0.68 -26.32 -5.79
C ILE A 42 0.38 -25.90 -4.77
N GLU A 43 1.66 -26.13 -5.08
CA GLU A 43 2.80 -25.75 -4.24
C GLU A 43 2.94 -24.23 -4.10
N GLU A 44 2.86 -23.48 -5.19
CA GLU A 44 3.07 -22.04 -5.22
C GLU A 44 1.83 -21.25 -4.72
N TYR A 45 0.64 -21.77 -4.98
CA TYR A 45 -0.64 -21.10 -4.67
C TYR A 45 -1.56 -21.96 -3.77
N PRO A 46 -1.10 -22.43 -2.59
CA PRO A 46 -1.91 -23.30 -1.72
C PRO A 46 -3.16 -22.60 -1.16
N TYR A 47 -3.21 -21.27 -1.25
CA TYR A 47 -4.33 -20.43 -0.80
C TYR A 47 -5.35 -20.12 -1.90
N PHE A 48 -5.13 -20.55 -3.15
CA PHE A 48 -6.10 -20.37 -4.21
C PHE A 48 -7.29 -21.31 -4.06
N LYS A 49 -8.49 -20.77 -4.20
CA LYS A 49 -9.71 -21.57 -4.32
C LYS A 49 -9.87 -22.01 -5.78
N ILE A 50 -10.71 -23.02 -6.00
CA ILE A 50 -11.07 -23.48 -7.36
C ILE A 50 -11.60 -22.31 -8.21
N ASP A 51 -12.37 -21.40 -7.60
CA ASP A 51 -12.91 -20.23 -8.28
C ASP A 51 -11.83 -19.24 -8.73
N ASP A 52 -10.72 -19.14 -7.98
CA ASP A 52 -9.57 -18.32 -8.35
C ASP A 52 -8.90 -18.84 -9.62
N LEU A 53 -8.64 -20.15 -9.68
CA LEU A 53 -8.05 -20.80 -10.85
C LEU A 53 -8.97 -20.67 -12.07
N LYS A 54 -10.27 -20.94 -11.91
CA LYS A 54 -11.27 -20.77 -12.98
C LYS A 54 -11.29 -19.35 -13.52
N LEU A 55 -11.26 -18.35 -12.64
CA LEU A 55 -11.29 -16.95 -13.06
C LEU A 55 -9.98 -16.56 -13.75
N ALA A 56 -8.83 -16.95 -13.21
CA ALA A 56 -7.53 -16.67 -13.79
C ALA A 56 -7.42 -17.28 -15.20
N PHE A 57 -7.76 -18.55 -15.36
CA PHE A 57 -7.74 -19.23 -16.66
C PHE A 57 -8.75 -18.62 -17.64
N ARG A 58 -9.96 -18.25 -17.18
CA ARG A 58 -10.93 -17.53 -18.04
C ARG A 58 -10.44 -16.15 -18.47
N ASN A 59 -9.72 -15.43 -17.63
CA ASN A 59 -9.12 -14.16 -17.99
C ASN A 59 -7.99 -14.35 -19.02
N ALA A 60 -7.17 -15.39 -18.83
CA ALA A 60 -6.13 -15.77 -19.78
C ALA A 60 -6.69 -16.14 -21.15
N MET A 61 -7.73 -16.99 -21.20
CA MET A 61 -8.44 -17.36 -22.44
C MET A 61 -9.07 -16.15 -23.16
N LYS A 62 -9.33 -15.05 -22.45
CA LYS A 62 -9.79 -13.77 -23.00
C LYS A 62 -8.66 -12.82 -23.41
N GLY A 63 -7.40 -13.26 -23.34
CA GLY A 63 -6.20 -12.47 -23.69
C GLY A 63 -5.80 -11.40 -22.67
N ARG A 64 -6.35 -11.40 -21.45
CA ARG A 64 -6.07 -10.34 -20.45
C ARG A 64 -4.62 -10.30 -19.99
N TYR A 65 -3.92 -11.42 -20.07
CA TYR A 65 -2.55 -11.59 -19.61
C TYR A 65 -1.54 -11.66 -20.76
N GLY A 66 -1.93 -11.15 -21.94
CA GLY A 66 -1.11 -11.14 -23.14
C GLY A 66 -1.35 -12.32 -24.08
N GLU A 67 -0.69 -12.27 -25.22
CA GLU A 67 -0.75 -13.27 -26.29
C GLU A 67 0.17 -14.47 -25.98
N ILE A 68 -0.25 -15.67 -26.37
CA ILE A 68 0.51 -16.93 -26.14
C ILE A 68 1.58 -17.23 -27.19
N TYR A 69 1.71 -16.42 -28.25
CA TYR A 69 2.72 -16.56 -29.32
C TYR A 69 3.08 -18.01 -29.70
N ASN A 70 2.06 -18.84 -29.95
CA ASN A 70 2.18 -20.26 -30.34
C ASN A 70 2.96 -21.16 -29.34
N ARG A 71 3.00 -20.79 -28.06
CA ARG A 71 3.63 -21.54 -26.98
C ARG A 71 2.73 -21.53 -25.74
N LEU A 72 2.29 -22.70 -25.32
CA LEU A 72 1.53 -22.86 -24.08
C LEU A 72 2.21 -23.93 -23.21
N ASP A 73 3.06 -23.49 -22.29
CA ASP A 73 3.74 -24.35 -21.32
C ASP A 73 3.55 -23.86 -19.88
N GLY A 74 4.09 -24.63 -18.92
CA GLY A 74 3.93 -24.34 -17.50
C GLY A 74 4.41 -22.94 -17.11
N SER A 75 5.44 -22.39 -17.77
CA SER A 75 5.92 -21.03 -17.47
C SER A 75 4.88 -19.96 -17.83
N VAL A 76 4.17 -20.14 -18.94
CA VAL A 76 3.09 -19.24 -19.37
C VAL A 76 1.93 -19.30 -18.37
N ILE A 77 1.52 -20.51 -17.98
CA ILE A 77 0.44 -20.74 -17.00
C ILE A 77 0.79 -20.11 -15.65
N MET A 78 1.99 -20.34 -15.14
CA MET A 78 2.45 -19.74 -13.87
C MET A 78 2.52 -18.21 -13.97
N GLY A 79 2.92 -17.66 -15.12
CA GLY A 79 2.91 -16.22 -15.37
C GLY A 79 1.52 -15.61 -15.25
N TRP A 80 0.50 -16.27 -15.80
CA TRP A 80 -0.90 -15.84 -15.69
C TRP A 80 -1.43 -15.88 -14.25
N LEU A 81 -1.12 -16.93 -13.52
CA LEU A 81 -1.53 -17.07 -12.12
C LEU A 81 -0.85 -16.02 -11.23
N ASN A 82 0.43 -15.72 -11.48
CA ASN A 82 1.14 -14.64 -10.81
C ASN A 82 0.46 -13.28 -11.08
N GLN A 83 0.15 -12.98 -12.34
CA GLN A 83 -0.53 -11.73 -12.69
C GLN A 83 -1.91 -11.63 -12.02
N TYR A 84 -2.70 -12.70 -12.05
CA TYR A 84 -3.96 -12.78 -11.32
C TYR A 84 -3.78 -12.52 -9.82
N ASN A 85 -2.77 -13.13 -9.19
CA ASN A 85 -2.49 -12.95 -7.77
C ASN A 85 -2.19 -11.47 -7.43
N ARG A 86 -1.36 -10.81 -8.26
CA ARG A 86 -1.04 -9.39 -8.09
C ARG A 86 -2.27 -8.51 -8.20
N GLU A 87 -3.15 -8.78 -9.17
CA GLU A 87 -4.43 -8.06 -9.30
C GLU A 87 -5.35 -8.27 -8.08
N ARG A 88 -5.39 -9.50 -7.56
CA ARG A 88 -6.17 -9.84 -6.37
C ARG A 88 -5.65 -9.12 -5.13
N CYS A 89 -4.34 -9.12 -4.89
CA CYS A 89 -3.71 -8.40 -3.80
C CYS A 89 -3.96 -6.88 -3.90
N ALA A 90 -3.79 -6.30 -5.09
CA ALA A 90 -4.03 -4.87 -5.28
C ALA A 90 -5.49 -4.47 -4.98
N LYS A 91 -6.47 -5.31 -5.33
CA LYS A 91 -7.88 -5.07 -4.97
C LYS A 91 -8.11 -5.17 -3.46
N ALA A 92 -7.48 -6.14 -2.79
CA ALA A 92 -7.58 -6.27 -1.34
C ALA A 92 -6.98 -5.06 -0.63
N ASP A 93 -5.84 -4.54 -1.11
CA ASP A 93 -5.21 -3.33 -0.57
C ASP A 93 -6.12 -2.10 -0.73
N VAL A 94 -6.75 -1.95 -1.91
CA VAL A 94 -7.69 -0.85 -2.16
C VAL A 94 -8.92 -0.94 -1.26
N ILE A 95 -9.50 -2.14 -1.10
CA ILE A 95 -10.65 -2.35 -0.20
C ILE A 95 -10.25 -2.04 1.23
N SER A 96 -9.14 -2.60 1.72
CA SER A 96 -8.64 -2.36 3.08
C SER A 96 -8.36 -0.89 3.33
N TYR A 97 -7.72 -0.20 2.38
CA TYR A 97 -7.46 1.24 2.46
C TYR A 97 -8.75 2.06 2.48
N ASN A 98 -9.74 1.70 1.67
CA ASN A 98 -11.04 2.38 1.63
C ASN A 98 -11.85 2.13 2.90
N GLU A 99 -11.89 0.89 3.40
CA GLU A 99 -12.50 0.56 4.68
C GLU A 99 -11.84 1.33 5.83
N HIS A 100 -10.50 1.41 5.83
CA HIS A 100 -9.77 2.19 6.82
C HIS A 100 -10.11 3.68 6.73
N LYS A 101 -10.21 4.25 5.52
CA LYS A 101 -10.66 5.63 5.32
C LYS A 101 -12.07 5.89 5.84
N VAL A 102 -13.00 4.99 5.56
CA VAL A 102 -14.39 5.10 6.03
C VAL A 102 -14.42 5.06 7.55
N ARG A 103 -13.73 4.11 8.18
CA ARG A 103 -13.63 4.03 9.65
C ARG A 103 -13.00 5.28 10.26
N VAL A 104 -11.94 5.83 9.66
CA VAL A 104 -11.33 7.09 10.13
C VAL A 104 -12.26 8.29 9.97
N GLN A 105 -13.12 8.31 8.94
CA GLN A 105 -14.16 9.33 8.79
C GLN A 105 -15.30 9.16 9.81
N GLU A 106 -15.74 7.93 10.07
CA GLU A 106 -16.81 7.62 11.03
C GLU A 106 -16.35 7.81 12.48
N GLU A 107 -15.10 7.48 12.79
CA GLU A 107 -14.43 7.75 14.07
C GLU A 107 -13.86 9.18 14.14
N SER A 108 -14.18 10.07 13.19
CA SER A 108 -13.76 11.46 13.29
C SER A 108 -14.48 12.15 14.44
N GLY A 109 -13.87 12.07 15.63
CA GLY A 109 -14.12 12.98 16.71
C GLY A 109 -14.02 14.42 16.20
N LEU A 110 -14.72 15.34 16.86
CA LEU A 110 -14.71 16.76 16.48
C LEU A 110 -13.28 17.25 16.29
N TYR A 111 -12.96 17.72 15.08
CA TYR A 111 -11.69 18.37 14.82
C TYR A 111 -11.53 19.54 15.80
N TYR A 112 -10.33 19.76 16.33
CA TYR A 112 -10.11 20.74 17.40
C TYR A 112 -10.66 22.13 17.07
N ASP A 113 -10.52 22.56 15.82
CA ASP A 113 -11.06 23.85 15.37
C ASP A 113 -12.59 23.87 15.37
N ASP A 114 -13.24 22.76 15.05
CA ASP A 114 -14.71 22.64 15.06
C ASP A 114 -15.24 22.56 16.49
N TYR A 115 -14.56 21.84 17.39
CA TYR A 115 -14.83 21.88 18.82
C TYR A 115 -14.72 23.30 19.38
N ARG A 116 -13.65 24.04 19.02
CA ARG A 116 -13.46 25.42 19.48
C ARG A 116 -14.50 26.39 18.92
N LYS A 117 -14.98 26.20 17.67
CA LYS A 117 -16.11 26.97 17.11
C LYS A 117 -17.38 26.73 17.91
N GLN A 118 -17.69 25.48 18.25
CA GLN A 118 -18.87 25.14 19.07
C GLN A 118 -18.79 25.78 20.45
N LEU A 119 -17.63 25.71 21.11
CA LEU A 119 -17.42 26.38 22.39
C LEU A 119 -17.64 27.89 22.30
N LYS A 120 -17.21 28.56 21.21
CA LYS A 120 -17.46 29.99 20.98
C LYS A 120 -18.94 30.32 20.88
N VAL A 121 -19.71 29.48 20.16
CA VAL A 121 -21.16 29.64 20.06
C VAL A 121 -21.81 29.46 21.44
N LEU A 122 -21.45 28.43 22.20
CA LEU A 122 -22.02 28.23 23.54
C LEU A 122 -21.64 29.37 24.50
N ALA A 123 -20.39 29.82 24.45
CA ALA A 123 -19.90 30.94 25.25
C ALA A 123 -20.61 32.26 24.91
N SER A 124 -20.97 32.49 23.64
CA SER A 124 -21.73 33.68 23.22
C SER A 124 -23.17 33.67 23.73
N HIS A 125 -23.71 32.49 24.04
CA HIS A 125 -25.01 32.33 24.68
C HIS A 125 -24.93 32.33 26.22
N GLY A 126 -23.76 32.62 26.80
CA GLY A 126 -23.58 32.77 28.25
C GLY A 126 -23.24 31.48 29.00
N ASP A 127 -22.89 30.39 28.30
CA ASP A 127 -22.44 29.15 28.93
C ASP A 127 -21.07 29.35 29.60
N LYS A 128 -21.06 29.33 30.94
CA LYS A 128 -19.86 29.53 31.77
C LYS A 128 -18.84 28.39 31.61
N SER A 129 -19.31 27.17 31.37
CA SER A 129 -18.44 26.01 31.16
C SER A 129 -17.71 26.14 29.82
N ALA A 130 -18.42 26.60 28.78
CA ALA A 130 -17.82 26.85 27.48
C ALA A 130 -16.83 28.02 27.50
N GLN A 131 -17.13 29.09 28.25
CA GLN A 131 -16.21 30.22 28.46
C GLN A 131 -14.91 29.79 29.13
N GLU A 132 -14.98 28.99 30.20
CA GLU A 132 -13.80 28.49 30.89
C GLU A 132 -13.00 27.49 30.02
N ALA A 133 -13.68 26.66 29.23
CA ALA A 133 -13.03 25.76 28.28
C ALA A 133 -12.26 26.52 27.18
N LEU A 134 -12.84 27.60 26.65
CA LEU A 134 -12.15 28.49 25.71
C LEU A 134 -10.94 29.17 26.32
N ARG A 135 -11.07 29.68 27.55
CA ARG A 135 -9.97 30.34 28.26
C ARG A 135 -8.76 29.41 28.41
N ARG A 136 -9.00 28.17 28.87
CA ARG A 136 -7.94 27.15 28.98
C ARG A 136 -7.33 26.78 27.63
N SER A 137 -8.17 26.68 26.60
CA SER A 137 -7.71 26.45 25.23
C SER A 137 -6.78 27.56 24.75
N ASP A 138 -7.14 28.82 24.99
CA ASP A 138 -6.34 29.98 24.58
C ASP A 138 -5.01 30.07 25.35
N ASP A 139 -5.02 29.76 26.65
CA ASP A 139 -3.82 29.69 27.48
C ASP A 139 -2.83 28.64 26.93
N ILE A 140 -3.32 27.44 26.60
CA ILE A 140 -2.51 26.35 26.03
C ILE A 140 -1.95 26.75 24.66
N LEU A 141 -2.76 27.36 23.79
CA LEU A 141 -2.32 27.78 22.46
C LEU A 141 -1.23 28.86 22.54
N SER A 142 -1.36 29.81 23.46
CA SER A 142 -0.34 30.83 23.70
C SER A 142 0.99 30.20 24.14
N PHE A 143 0.93 29.32 25.15
CA PHE A 143 2.11 28.61 25.64
C PHE A 143 2.82 27.79 24.54
N MET A 144 2.04 27.06 23.74
CA MET A 144 2.58 26.24 22.65
C MET A 144 3.22 27.10 21.55
N LYS A 145 2.62 28.26 21.24
CA LYS A 145 3.17 29.22 20.29
C LYS A 145 4.51 29.78 20.78
N GLU A 146 4.59 30.18 22.05
CA GLU A 146 5.83 30.67 22.66
C GLU A 146 6.95 29.62 22.62
N LYS A 147 6.64 28.38 23.00
CA LYS A 147 7.63 27.29 22.95
C LYS A 147 8.12 26.99 21.55
N LYS A 148 7.23 27.04 20.56
CA LYS A 148 7.60 26.89 19.14
C LYS A 148 8.53 28.01 18.70
N MET A 149 8.22 29.27 19.04
CA MET A 149 9.05 30.43 18.71
C MET A 149 10.43 30.34 19.38
N GLU A 150 10.49 29.92 20.65
CA GLU A 150 11.75 29.71 21.37
C GLU A 150 12.65 28.69 20.67
N LYS A 151 12.06 27.56 20.23
CA LYS A 151 12.78 26.53 19.48
C LYS A 151 13.26 27.04 18.12
N GLN A 152 12.41 27.75 17.39
CA GLN A 152 12.77 28.33 16.09
C GLN A 152 13.92 29.34 16.23
N LYS A 153 13.89 30.18 17.27
CA LYS A 153 14.95 31.14 17.57
C LYS A 153 16.29 30.44 17.82
N LYS A 154 16.31 29.40 18.66
CA LYS A 154 17.52 28.60 18.92
C LYS A 154 18.09 27.97 17.66
N ILE A 155 17.23 27.41 16.80
CA ILE A 155 17.66 26.84 15.51
C ILE A 155 18.28 27.91 14.61
N LEU A 156 17.67 29.11 14.55
CA LEU A 156 18.18 30.21 13.76
C LEU A 156 19.54 30.70 14.28
N GLU A 157 19.69 30.86 15.60
CA GLU A 157 20.95 31.25 16.23
C GLU A 157 22.07 30.25 15.94
N GLU A 158 21.79 28.95 16.01
CA GLU A 158 22.76 27.90 15.65
C GLU A 158 23.15 27.95 14.16
N TYR A 159 22.18 28.18 13.29
CA TYR A 159 22.43 28.33 11.85
C TYR A 159 23.34 29.53 11.57
N GLU A 160 23.06 30.68 12.19
CA GLU A 160 23.87 31.89 12.03
C GLU A 160 25.29 31.70 12.58
N ARG A 161 25.44 31.03 13.73
CA ARG A 161 26.73 30.69 14.30
C ARG A 161 27.57 29.84 13.35
N LYS A 162 27.01 28.73 12.86
CA LYS A 162 27.69 27.84 11.88
C LYS A 162 28.06 28.57 10.60
N ARG A 163 27.16 29.42 10.08
CA ARG A 163 27.42 30.24 8.88
C ARG A 163 28.60 31.19 9.10
N ASN A 164 28.70 31.83 10.26
CA ASN A 164 29.79 32.74 10.59
C ASN A 164 31.12 31.98 10.78
N GLU A 165 31.10 30.80 11.41
CA GLU A 165 32.27 29.93 11.53
C GLU A 165 32.82 29.53 10.14
N ILE A 166 31.95 29.09 9.24
CA ILE A 166 32.32 28.74 7.87
C ILE A 166 32.88 29.96 7.13
N ARG A 167 32.23 31.13 7.23
CA ARG A 167 32.71 32.38 6.63
C ARG A 167 34.11 32.75 7.11
N ASN A 168 34.36 32.63 8.41
CA ASN A 168 35.68 32.94 9.00
C ASN A 168 36.74 31.93 8.58
N GLN A 169 36.40 30.63 8.47
CA GLN A 169 37.31 29.60 7.96
C GLN A 169 37.70 29.82 6.49
N VAL A 170 36.74 30.26 5.65
CA VAL A 170 37.00 30.60 4.24
C VAL A 170 37.89 31.84 4.13
N GLN A 171 37.73 32.84 5.00
CA GLN A 171 38.61 34.01 5.05
C GLN A 171 40.03 33.68 5.52
N GLN A 172 40.20 32.74 6.46
CA GLN A 172 41.53 32.30 6.93
C GLN A 172 42.28 31.40 5.94
N LYS A 173 41.57 30.62 5.10
CA LYS A 173 42.19 29.76 4.06
C LYS A 173 42.45 30.47 2.72
N GLY A 174 42.17 31.78 2.64
CA GLY A 174 42.19 32.58 1.41
C GLY A 174 43.49 33.30 1.06
N VAL A 175 44.63 33.03 1.72
CA VAL A 175 45.93 33.58 1.29
C VAL A 175 46.98 32.48 1.15
N PRO A 176 47.20 31.92 -0.06
CA PRO A 176 48.48 31.35 -0.42
C PRO A 176 49.42 32.51 -0.80
N GLU A 177 50.39 32.78 0.08
CA GLU A 177 51.51 33.68 -0.19
C GLU A 177 52.31 33.10 -1.36
N LYS A 178 52.16 33.69 -2.56
CA LYS A 178 53.08 33.43 -3.67
C LYS A 178 54.42 34.10 -3.33
N ARG A 179 55.40 33.30 -2.92
CA ARG A 179 56.83 33.58 -3.15
C ARG A 179 57.56 32.28 -3.44
#